data_AF-A0A382UV25-F1
#
_entry.id   AF-A0A382UV25-F1
#
_cell.length_a   1.000
_cell.length_b   1.000
_cell.length_c   1.000
_cell.angle_alpha   90.00
_cell.angle_beta   90.00
_cell.angle_gamma   90.00
#
_symmetry.space_group_name_H-M   'P 1'
#
loop_
_entity.id
_entity.type
_entity.pdbx_description
1 polymer ?
#
loop_
_entity_poly.entity_id
_entity_poly.type
_entity_poly.pdbx_seq_one_letter_code
_entity_poly.pdbx_strand_id
1 'polypeptide(L)' 'SPRHIPALILSVSAIPRTISGKKSEVTVRRLIHNLPLENVDALANPEALDHFRDLPAIMS' A
#
# COMPACT_ATOMS: atom_id res chain seq x y z
N SER A 1 -12.65 -17.16 16.01
CA SER A 1 -13.08 -16.27 14.91
C SER A 1 -12.48 -16.78 13.60
N PRO A 2 -13.12 -16.56 12.45
CA PRO A 2 -12.54 -16.88 11.15
C PRO A 2 -11.27 -16.01 10.97
N ARG A 3 -10.09 -16.61 11.08
CA ARG A 3 -8.80 -15.88 11.06
C ARG A 3 -8.48 -15.24 9.70
N HIS A 4 -9.25 -15.56 8.66
CA HIS A 4 -9.01 -15.16 7.28
C HIS A 4 -10.06 -14.20 6.72
N ILE A 5 -11.01 -13.74 7.54
CA ILE A 5 -11.99 -12.74 7.09
C ILE A 5 -11.38 -11.35 7.30
N PRO A 6 -11.21 -10.55 6.25
CA PRO A 6 -10.75 -9.17 6.38
C PRO A 6 -11.77 -8.31 7.13
N ALA A 7 -11.29 -7.38 7.94
CA ALA A 7 -12.14 -6.37 8.56
C ALA A 7 -12.62 -5.30 7.56
N LEU A 8 -11.88 -5.12 6.45
CA LEU A 8 -12.12 -4.08 5.45
C LEU A 8 -11.65 -4.57 4.07
N ILE A 9 -12.44 -4.26 3.03
CA ILE A 9 -12.09 -4.48 1.62
C ILE A 9 -12.35 -3.17 0.88
N LEU A 10 -11.32 -2.63 0.22
CA LEU A 10 -11.40 -1.39 -0.55
C LEU A 10 -10.89 -1.62 -1.98
N SER A 11 -11.51 -0.93 -2.94
CA SER A 11 -11.04 -0.89 -4.32
C SER A 11 -10.09 0.29 -4.52
N VAL A 12 -9.04 0.07 -5.32
CA VAL A 12 -8.06 1.08 -5.70
C VAL A 12 -7.73 0.95 -7.18
N SER A 13 -7.36 2.05 -7.82
CA SER A 13 -7.09 2.07 -9.26
C SER A 13 -5.79 1.37 -9.64
N ALA A 14 -4.82 1.28 -8.72
CA ALA A 14 -3.55 0.62 -8.97
C ALA A 14 -2.94 0.03 -7.68
N ILE A 15 -2.14 -1.03 -7.85
CA ILE A 15 -1.36 -1.66 -6.77
C ILE A 15 0.12 -1.31 -6.98
N PRO A 16 0.82 -0.77 -5.96
CA PRO A 16 2.25 -0.49 -6.05
C PRO A 16 3.05 -1.77 -6.27
N ARG A 17 3.93 -1.76 -7.28
CA ARG A 17 4.78 -2.87 -7.67
C ARG A 17 6.22 -2.43 -7.86
N THR A 18 7.15 -3.33 -7.58
CA THR A 18 8.57 -3.14 -7.85
C THR A 18 8.85 -3.18 -9.36
N ILE A 19 10.05 -2.72 -9.76
CA ILE A 19 10.56 -2.86 -11.15
C ILE A 19 10.53 -4.33 -11.62
N SER A 20 10.70 -5.28 -10.70
CA SER A 20 10.58 -6.73 -10.97
C SER A 20 9.14 -7.27 -11.01
N GLY A 21 8.13 -6.40 -10.84
CA GLY A 21 6.70 -6.73 -10.91
C GLY A 21 6.08 -7.28 -9.62
N LYS A 22 6.84 -7.39 -8.52
CA LYS A 22 6.32 -7.87 -7.23
C LYS A 22 5.49 -6.79 -6.54
N LYS A 23 4.41 -7.17 -5.84
CA LYS A 23 3.62 -6.24 -5.02
C LYS A 23 4.46 -5.72 -3.85
N SER A 24 4.36 -4.43 -3.53
CA SER A 24 5.10 -3.84 -2.41
C SER A 24 4.22 -3.58 -1.18
N GLU A 25 3.78 -4.66 -0.53
CA GLU A 25 2.92 -4.58 0.67
C GLU A 25 3.58 -3.83 1.83
N VAL A 26 4.90 -3.97 1.99
CA VAL A 26 5.67 -3.30 3.05
C VAL A 26 5.65 -1.78 2.88
N THR A 27 5.79 -1.28 1.64
CA THR A 27 5.74 0.16 1.37
C THR A 27 4.36 0.72 1.71
N VAL A 28 3.28 0.04 1.29
CA VAL A 28 1.90 0.45 1.60
C VAL A 28 1.66 0.43 3.10
N ARG A 29 2.12 -0.59 3.81
CA ARG A 29 1.99 -0.67 5.27
C ARG A 29 2.71 0.49 5.97
N ARG A 30 3.93 0.82 5.57
CA ARG A 30 4.69 1.95 6.17
C ARG A 30 3.99 3.28 5.92
N LEU A 31 3.49 3.48 4.70
CA LEU A 31 2.73 4.66 4.32
C LEU A 31 1.50 4.86 5.23
N ILE A 32 0.70 3.81 5.42
CA ILE A 32 -0.51 3.82 6.25
C ILE A 32 -0.21 4.25 7.70
N HIS A 33 0.95 3.83 8.23
CA HIS A 33 1.39 4.15 9.59
C HIS A 33 2.25 5.42 9.69
N ASN A 34 2.30 6.25 8.63
CA ASN A 34 3.14 7.45 8.58
C ASN A 34 4.62 7.19 8.90
N LEU A 35 5.13 6.01 8.51
CA LEU A 35 6.53 5.63 8.70
C LEU A 35 7.39 6.04 7.47
N PRO A 36 8.70 6.29 7.64
CA PRO A 36 9.59 6.63 6.54
C PRO A 36 9.58 5.57 5.44
N LEU A 37 9.52 6.03 4.18
CA LEU A 37 9.60 5.17 2.99
C LEU A 37 11.03 5.15 2.48
N GLU A 38 11.65 3.97 2.43
CA GLU A 38 13.06 3.80 2.05
C GLU A 38 13.25 3.30 0.61
N ASN A 39 12.23 2.66 0.02
CA ASN A 39 12.35 1.93 -1.25
C ASN A 39 11.33 2.41 -2.31
N VAL A 40 11.05 3.70 -2.37
CA VAL A 40 10.12 4.27 -3.37
C VAL A 40 10.73 4.18 -4.77
N ASP A 41 12.04 4.41 -4.90
CA ASP A 41 12.76 4.37 -6.18
C ASP A 41 12.82 2.97 -6.81
N ALA A 42 12.57 1.92 -6.02
CA ALA A 42 12.50 0.55 -6.50
C ALA A 42 11.12 0.19 -7.10
N LEU A 43 10.14 1.10 -7.05
CA LEU A 43 8.81 0.92 -7.61
C LEU A 43 8.78 1.25 -9.11
N ALA A 44 8.08 0.42 -9.88
CA ALA A 44 7.80 0.70 -11.28
C ALA A 44 6.71 1.78 -11.44
N ASN A 45 5.84 1.90 -10.44
CA ASN A 45 4.68 2.78 -10.42
C ASN A 45 4.52 3.46 -9.03
N PRO A 46 5.48 4.32 -8.64
CA PRO A 46 5.45 4.99 -7.34
C PRO A 46 4.18 5.84 -7.12
N GLU A 47 3.57 6.37 -8.17
CA GLU A 47 2.31 7.12 -8.15
C GLU A 47 1.13 6.31 -7.59
N ALA A 48 1.17 4.98 -7.65
CA ALA A 48 0.13 4.14 -7.07
C ALA A 48 0.04 4.27 -5.54
N LEU A 49 1.06 4.82 -4.87
CA LEU A 49 1.03 5.10 -3.43
C LEU A 49 0.05 6.20 -3.06
N ASP A 50 -0.24 7.14 -3.96
CA ASP A 50 -1.16 8.24 -3.69
C ASP A 50 -2.60 7.73 -3.48
N HIS A 51 -2.96 6.59 -4.07
CA HIS A 51 -4.24 5.92 -3.82
C HIS A 51 -4.42 5.43 -2.37
N PHE A 52 -3.37 5.46 -1.55
CA PHE A 52 -3.40 5.02 -0.15
C PHE A 52 -3.20 6.17 0.84
N ARG A 53 -2.64 7.30 0.42
CA ARG A 53 -2.36 8.47 1.28
C ARG A 53 -3.64 9.13 1.80
N ASP A 54 -4.65 9.23 0.94
CA ASP A 54 -5.87 9.99 1.22
C ASP A 54 -7.06 9.08 1.58
N LEU A 55 -6.79 7.94 2.21
CA LEU A 55 -7.82 6.98 2.64
C LEU A 55 -7.97 6.97 4.18
N PRO A 56 -8.86 7.79 4.75
CA PRO A 56 -9.12 7.82 6.19
C PRO A 56 -9.49 6.46 6.79
N ALA A 57 -10.09 5.57 5.99
CA ALA A 57 -10.52 4.25 6.43
C ALA A 57 -9.36 3.30 6.80
N ILE A 58 -8.13 3.61 6.39
CA ILE A 58 -6.95 2.77 6.65
C ILE A 58 -5.84 3.50 7.39
N MET A 59 -5.86 4.82 7.50
CA MET A 59 -4.84 5.57 8.23
C MET A 59 -4.91 5.28 9.74
N SER A 60 -3.74 5.13 10.37
CA SER A 60 -3.61 4.76 11.79
C SER A 60 -2.57 5.60 12.52
#